data_AF-A0A526Z4Y2-F1
#
_entry.id   AF-A0A526Z4Y2-F1
#
_cell.length_a   1.000
_cell.length_b   1.000
_cell.length_c   1.000
_cell.angle_alpha   90.00
_cell.angle_beta   90.00
_cell.angle_gamma   90.00
#
_symmetry.space_group_name_H-M   'P 1'
#
loop_
_entity.id
_entity.type
_entity.pdbx_description
1 polymer ?
#
loop_
_entity_poly.entity_id
_entity_poly.type
_entity_poly.pdbx_seq_one_letter_code
_entity_poly.pdbx_strand_id
1 'polypeptide(L)'
;AFLMVEYVGIPYSEIVKHALLPAVFSYIALLYMVHLEAIKMDLKTIPQRPTPARERMLRMGLGLSGSILAVCIVYYGIVAIQAVFGGAAPPLLALAGVAVYVASVWYSSRYPDLALDDPNAPILELPRAWDVTRTGLDFLIPIVVLLWCLMVEQMSPGLSAFWATVSILGIVATRKPLMAVFRKENLAASVRAAWDDLIDGLALGARNMIGIGIATATAGIVVGTITLTGLGLMMTELVELISGGNVILMLILIAAISLVLGMGIPTTANYILVATLMAPVVVDLGAQAGLPIPLIAVHLFVFYFGIMADITPPVGLAAFAAAAISKEDPIATGFQGALYSLRTAILPFVFIFNPAILLIGVDTWPQTIWVATVSLIAILLFSAATMNWFVTKSRLWESAALLLICFTLFRPDWWLNQVSPPYEELPASEFLSAVAQTPANGRINFVVEGVDLMGEDVRKTVNVPLGEPGEPLERLRGIGLTITQAGDALMISNVDFGSYAKRIGLDVGYDVVAVLRKADQPSSLIPIGLALAATAGVAGLQFARARKQSDRKETGPAR
;
A
#
# COMPACT_ATOMS: atom_id res chain seq x y z
N ALA A 1 1.93 -2.70 7.64
CA ALA A 1 3.29 -2.87 7.06
C ALA A 1 4.22 -3.69 7.97
N PHE A 2 4.52 -3.27 9.21
CA PHE A 2 5.40 -4.07 10.11
C PHE A 2 4.89 -5.48 10.38
N LEU A 3 3.62 -5.61 10.74
CA LEU A 3 2.99 -6.92 10.89
C LEU A 3 2.98 -7.71 9.57
N MET A 4 2.87 -7.04 8.41
CA MET A 4 2.95 -7.72 7.11
C MET A 4 4.34 -8.34 6.88
N VAL A 5 5.43 -7.74 7.38
CA VAL A 5 6.77 -8.36 7.32
C VAL A 5 6.73 -9.71 8.04
N GLU A 6 6.14 -9.75 9.23
CA GLU A 6 6.04 -10.97 10.03
C GLU A 6 5.09 -12.02 9.41
N TYR A 7 3.93 -11.60 8.90
CA TYR A 7 2.91 -12.49 8.31
C TYR A 7 3.22 -12.96 6.89
N VAL A 8 3.88 -12.15 6.07
CA VAL A 8 4.24 -12.53 4.69
C VAL A 8 5.64 -13.14 4.64
N GLY A 9 6.54 -12.74 5.54
CA GLY A 9 7.91 -13.27 5.60
C GLY A 9 8.84 -12.65 4.55
N ILE A 10 8.50 -11.47 4.03
CA ILE A 10 9.32 -10.72 3.07
C ILE A 10 9.86 -9.42 3.71
N PRO A 11 11.03 -8.91 3.27
CA PRO A 11 11.61 -7.68 3.80
C PRO A 11 10.66 -6.47 3.70
N TYR A 12 10.78 -5.54 4.64
CA TYR A 12 9.98 -4.30 4.65
C TYR A 12 10.12 -3.50 3.36
N SER A 13 11.33 -3.45 2.79
CA SER A 13 11.62 -2.78 1.52
C SER A 13 10.78 -3.34 0.36
N GLU A 14 10.52 -4.65 0.32
CA GLU A 14 9.66 -5.27 -0.69
C GLU A 14 8.20 -4.89 -0.49
N ILE A 15 7.71 -4.86 0.75
CA ILE A 15 6.34 -4.41 1.05
C ILE A 15 6.14 -2.97 0.58
N VAL A 16 7.11 -2.08 0.85
CA VAL A 16 7.08 -0.70 0.39
C VAL A 16 7.09 -0.64 -1.15
N LYS A 17 7.95 -1.42 -1.82
CA LYS A 17 7.97 -1.53 -3.28
C LYS A 17 6.60 -1.92 -3.83
N HIS A 18 5.98 -2.96 -3.27
CA HIS A 18 4.68 -3.46 -3.72
C HIS A 18 3.53 -2.50 -3.44
N ALA A 19 3.58 -1.74 -2.35
CA ALA A 19 2.55 -0.77 -1.98
C ALA A 19 2.68 0.60 -2.68
N LEU A 20 3.84 0.91 -3.28
CA LEU A 20 4.17 2.24 -3.80
C LEU A 20 3.18 2.73 -4.87
N LEU A 21 3.00 1.96 -5.95
CA LEU A 21 2.10 2.33 -7.04
C LEU A 21 0.64 2.42 -6.56
N PRO A 22 0.08 1.43 -5.84
CA PRO A 22 -1.27 1.53 -5.32
C PRO A 22 -1.51 2.76 -4.43
N ALA A 23 -0.53 3.12 -3.59
CA ALA A 23 -0.61 4.30 -2.74
C ALA A 23 -0.66 5.58 -3.58
N VAL A 24 0.27 5.74 -4.53
CA VAL A 24 0.31 6.90 -5.44
C VAL A 24 -0.99 7.02 -6.24
N PHE A 25 -1.49 5.91 -6.79
CA PHE A 25 -2.76 5.90 -7.54
C PHE A 25 -3.94 6.30 -6.68
N SER A 26 -4.02 5.79 -5.44
CA SER A 26 -5.09 6.16 -4.51
C SER A 26 -5.07 7.66 -4.19
N TYR A 27 -3.89 8.24 -3.93
CA TYR A 27 -3.74 9.68 -3.68
C TYR A 27 -4.09 10.53 -4.89
N ILE A 28 -3.58 10.20 -6.07
CA ILE A 28 -3.87 10.97 -7.29
C ILE A 28 -5.35 10.85 -7.65
N ALA A 29 -5.94 9.65 -7.54
CA ALA A 29 -7.37 9.45 -7.77
C ALA A 29 -8.23 10.26 -6.80
N LEU A 30 -7.89 10.28 -5.50
CA LEU A 30 -8.58 11.10 -4.50
C LEU A 30 -8.49 12.60 -4.83
N LEU A 31 -7.30 13.11 -5.15
CA LEU A 31 -7.12 14.50 -5.57
C LEU A 31 -7.91 14.83 -6.82
N TYR A 32 -7.92 13.92 -7.80
CA TYR A 32 -8.70 14.08 -9.02
C TYR A 32 -10.21 14.08 -8.74
N MET A 33 -10.70 13.21 -7.85
CA MET A 33 -12.10 13.20 -7.45
C MET A 33 -12.51 14.50 -6.76
N VAL A 34 -11.69 15.01 -5.83
CA VAL A 34 -11.93 16.32 -5.19
C VAL A 34 -11.94 17.44 -6.23
N HIS A 35 -11.03 17.40 -7.20
CA HIS A 35 -11.00 18.38 -8.29
C HIS A 35 -12.25 18.32 -9.17
N LEU A 36 -12.68 17.12 -9.57
CA LEU A 36 -13.91 16.92 -10.34
C LEU A 36 -15.14 17.42 -9.57
N GLU A 37 -15.19 17.17 -8.27
CA GLU A 37 -16.31 17.63 -7.44
C GLU A 37 -16.32 19.16 -7.31
N ALA A 38 -15.16 19.79 -7.11
CA ALA A 38 -15.03 21.24 -7.08
C ALA A 38 -15.49 21.90 -8.39
N ILE A 39 -15.16 21.30 -9.55
CA ILE A 39 -15.64 21.76 -10.86
C ILE A 39 -17.16 21.61 -10.97
N LYS A 40 -17.73 20.48 -10.54
CA LYS A 40 -19.19 20.27 -10.59
C LYS A 40 -19.96 21.25 -9.71
N MET A 41 -19.39 21.61 -8.57
CA MET A 41 -19.98 22.53 -7.60
C MET A 41 -19.69 24.01 -7.90
N ASP A 42 -18.91 24.31 -8.95
CA ASP A 42 -18.49 25.68 -9.32
C ASP A 42 -17.85 26.44 -8.15
N LEU A 43 -17.00 25.75 -7.37
CA LEU A 43 -16.35 26.33 -6.19
C LEU A 43 -15.34 27.41 -6.59
N LYS A 44 -15.48 28.59 -5.99
CA LYS A 44 -14.53 29.70 -6.20
C LYS A 44 -13.25 29.46 -5.40
N THR A 45 -12.11 29.73 -6.02
CA THR A 45 -10.82 29.65 -5.35
C THR A 45 -10.63 30.82 -4.38
N ILE A 46 -10.01 30.54 -3.22
CA ILE A 46 -9.54 31.59 -2.32
C ILE A 46 -8.46 32.39 -3.09
N PRO A 47 -8.50 33.74 -3.09
CA PRO A 47 -7.53 34.56 -3.80
C PRO A 47 -6.12 34.29 -3.26
N GLN A 48 -5.33 33.56 -4.04
CA GLN A 48 -3.92 33.34 -3.75
C GLN A 48 -3.12 34.55 -4.22
N ARG A 49 -2.09 34.95 -3.47
CA ARG A 49 -1.12 35.93 -3.98
C ARG A 49 -0.60 35.43 -5.35
N PRO A 50 -0.58 36.28 -6.39
CA PRO A 50 -0.18 35.87 -7.73
C PRO A 50 1.30 35.46 -7.71
N THR A 51 1.56 34.16 -7.61
CA THR A 51 2.89 33.60 -7.84
C THR A 51 2.96 33.20 -9.32
N PRO A 52 4.07 33.53 -10.02
CA PRO A 52 4.29 33.08 -11.39
C PRO A 52 4.10 31.56 -11.51
N ALA A 53 3.48 31.08 -12.59
CA ALA A 53 3.20 29.65 -12.79
C ALA A 53 4.47 28.79 -12.64
N ARG A 54 5.61 29.29 -13.12
CA ARG A 54 6.93 28.67 -12.95
C ARG A 54 7.31 28.54 -11.48
N GLU A 55 7.06 29.56 -10.66
CA GLU A 55 7.40 29.57 -9.24
C GLU A 55 6.43 28.70 -8.41
N ARG A 56 5.14 28.65 -8.78
CA ARG A 56 4.18 27.71 -8.20
C ARG A 56 4.54 26.27 -8.53
N MET A 57 4.89 25.96 -9.79
CA MET A 57 5.38 24.65 -10.20
C MET A 57 6.72 24.31 -9.53
N LEU A 58 7.63 25.28 -9.39
CA LEU A 58 8.88 25.07 -8.66
C LEU A 58 8.61 24.78 -7.19
N ARG A 59 7.75 25.53 -6.50
CA ARG A 59 7.43 25.29 -5.07
C ARG A 59 6.68 23.99 -4.84
N MET A 60 5.70 23.67 -5.69
CA MET A 60 4.93 22.43 -5.57
C MET A 60 5.78 21.22 -5.96
N GLY A 61 6.59 21.37 -7.02
CA GLY A 61 7.64 20.45 -7.41
C GLY A 61 8.61 20.22 -6.25
N LEU A 62 9.36 21.24 -5.82
CA LEU A 62 10.31 21.17 -4.71
C LEU A 62 9.67 20.77 -3.36
N GLY A 63 8.38 20.97 -3.13
CA GLY A 63 7.74 20.53 -1.89
C GLY A 63 7.71 19.00 -1.78
N LEU A 64 7.07 18.35 -2.75
CA LEU A 64 6.95 16.89 -2.80
C LEU A 64 8.25 16.24 -3.33
N SER A 65 8.81 16.76 -4.42
CA SER A 65 10.06 16.28 -5.01
C SER A 65 11.26 16.59 -4.13
N GLY A 66 11.27 17.68 -3.37
CA GLY A 66 12.37 17.99 -2.44
C GLY A 66 12.34 17.11 -1.21
N SER A 67 11.14 16.73 -0.73
CA SER A 67 10.99 15.75 0.35
C SER A 67 11.42 14.35 -0.11
N ILE A 68 11.00 13.93 -1.31
CA ILE A 68 11.47 12.67 -1.94
C ILE A 68 12.97 12.71 -2.19
N LEU A 69 13.50 13.80 -2.74
CA LEU A 69 14.93 13.98 -3.01
C LEU A 69 15.74 13.97 -1.71
N ALA A 70 15.25 14.61 -0.64
CA ALA A 70 15.90 14.54 0.67
C ALA A 70 15.95 13.10 1.20
N VAL A 71 14.84 12.36 1.10
CA VAL A 71 14.80 10.94 1.47
C VAL A 71 15.75 10.12 0.59
N CYS A 72 15.81 10.35 -0.72
CA CYS A 72 16.74 9.68 -1.62
C CYS A 72 18.20 10.02 -1.32
N ILE A 73 18.53 11.28 -1.06
CA ILE A 73 19.89 11.72 -0.69
C ILE A 73 20.31 11.04 0.61
N VAL A 74 19.42 11.00 1.60
CA VAL A 74 19.66 10.29 2.86
C VAL A 74 19.86 8.80 2.55
N TYR A 75 18.94 8.15 1.85
CA TYR A 75 19.05 6.72 1.53
C TYR A 75 20.35 6.37 0.78
N TYR A 76 20.60 6.98 -0.38
CA TYR A 76 21.78 6.69 -1.20
C TYR A 76 23.08 7.16 -0.55
N GLY A 77 23.03 8.28 0.17
CA GLY A 77 24.18 8.78 0.93
C GLY A 77 24.61 7.79 2.00
N ILE A 78 23.64 7.21 2.71
CA ILE A 78 23.97 6.23 3.74
C ILE A 78 24.40 4.88 3.12
N VAL A 79 23.75 4.41 2.04
CA VAL A 79 24.20 3.22 1.28
C VAL A 79 25.64 3.39 0.78
N ALA A 80 26.00 4.58 0.28
CA ALA A 80 27.36 4.88 -0.13
C ALA A 80 28.36 4.82 1.04
N ILE A 81 27.98 5.32 2.22
CA ILE A 81 28.82 5.23 3.42
C ILE A 81 29.01 3.77 3.84
N GLN A 82 27.97 2.94 3.79
CA GLN A 82 28.13 1.50 4.04
C GLN A 82 29.04 0.83 3.01
N ALA A 83 28.93 1.17 1.72
CA ALA A 83 29.76 0.60 0.67
C ALA A 83 31.25 0.96 0.83
N VAL A 84 31.56 2.17 1.34
CA VAL A 84 32.93 2.64 1.52
C VAL A 84 33.54 2.18 2.84
N PHE A 85 32.77 2.17 3.93
CA PHE A 85 33.29 1.98 5.29
C PHE A 85 32.91 0.62 5.93
N GLY A 86 32.09 -0.19 5.27
CA GLY A 86 31.73 -1.55 5.70
C GLY A 86 31.29 -1.61 7.16
N GLY A 87 31.95 -2.46 7.97
CA GLY A 87 31.64 -2.63 9.39
C GLY A 87 31.87 -1.39 10.28
N ALA A 88 32.60 -0.37 9.81
CA ALA A 88 32.76 0.90 10.51
C ALA A 88 31.67 1.94 10.16
N ALA A 89 30.76 1.61 9.24
CA ALA A 89 29.69 2.53 8.84
C ALA A 89 28.70 2.86 9.98
N PRO A 90 28.22 1.92 10.82
CA PRO A 90 27.24 2.24 11.87
C PRO A 90 27.69 3.33 12.86
N PRO A 91 28.92 3.30 13.44
CA PRO A 91 29.35 4.37 14.35
C PRO A 91 29.58 5.71 13.63
N LEU A 92 30.07 5.70 12.37
CA LEU A 92 30.24 6.92 11.57
C LEU A 92 28.89 7.58 11.28
N LEU A 93 27.87 6.79 10.97
CA LEU A 93 26.51 7.28 10.71
C LEU A 93 25.83 7.79 11.96
N ALA A 94 26.05 7.14 13.11
CA ALA A 94 25.60 7.65 14.39
C ALA A 94 26.20 9.04 14.69
N LEU A 95 27.52 9.21 14.47
CA LEU A 95 28.19 10.51 14.63
C LEU A 95 27.66 11.55 13.66
N ALA A 96 27.47 11.19 12.39
CA ALA A 96 26.88 12.06 11.38
C ALA A 96 25.44 12.47 11.76
N GLY A 97 24.64 11.53 12.27
CA GLY A 97 23.28 11.79 12.76
C GLY A 97 23.26 12.78 13.94
N VAL A 98 24.19 12.64 14.90
CA VAL A 98 24.36 13.61 15.99
C VAL A 98 24.79 14.97 15.48
N ALA A 99 25.71 15.03 14.52
CA ALA A 99 26.13 16.29 13.90
C ALA A 99 24.97 16.98 13.16
N VAL A 100 24.17 16.23 12.40
CA VAL A 100 22.97 16.71 11.72
C VAL A 100 21.93 17.19 12.74
N TYR A 101 21.74 16.46 13.84
CA TYR A 101 20.89 16.88 14.94
C TYR A 101 21.31 18.24 15.51
N VAL A 102 22.57 18.37 15.94
CA VAL A 102 23.07 19.63 16.52
C VAL A 102 22.96 20.78 15.51
N ALA A 103 23.28 20.53 14.23
CA ALA A 103 23.13 21.52 13.16
C ALA A 103 21.67 21.93 12.93
N SER A 104 20.72 20.98 13.01
CA SER A 104 19.29 21.24 12.84
C SER A 104 18.72 22.07 14.00
N VAL A 105 19.15 21.80 15.24
CA VAL A 105 18.77 22.59 16.42
C VAL A 105 19.39 23.99 16.36
N TRP A 106 20.66 24.09 15.97
CA TRP A 106 21.32 25.38 15.75
C TRP A 106 20.60 26.21 14.68
N TYR A 107 20.21 25.59 13.55
CA TYR A 107 19.46 26.28 12.51
C TYR A 107 18.08 26.72 13.00
N SER A 108 17.35 25.85 13.70
CA SER A 108 16.04 26.14 14.28
C SER A 108 16.09 27.27 15.30
N SER A 109 17.18 27.36 16.09
CA SER A 109 17.37 28.39 17.12
C SER A 109 17.39 29.83 16.59
N ARG A 110 17.69 30.01 15.29
CA ARG A 110 17.75 31.32 14.61
C ARG A 110 16.38 31.89 14.27
N TYR A 111 15.33 31.10 14.39
CA TYR A 111 13.96 31.51 14.07
C TYR A 111 13.12 31.58 15.35
N PRO A 112 12.09 32.44 15.40
CA PRO A 112 11.14 32.47 16.50
C PRO A 112 10.35 31.17 16.55
N ASP A 113 9.93 30.80 17.75
CA ASP A 113 9.06 29.64 17.95
C ASP A 113 7.67 29.92 17.33
N LEU A 114 7.02 28.86 16.83
CA LEU A 114 5.69 28.97 16.24
C LEU A 114 4.66 29.31 17.32
N ALA A 115 3.88 30.36 17.11
CA ALA A 115 2.71 30.64 17.93
C ALA A 115 1.61 29.60 17.64
N LEU A 116 0.87 29.20 18.67
CA LEU A 116 -0.35 28.41 18.49
C LEU A 116 -1.42 29.33 17.90
N ASP A 117 -1.95 28.97 16.74
CA ASP A 117 -3.05 29.70 16.10
C ASP A 117 -4.33 29.58 16.95
N ASP A 118 -5.14 30.65 17.00
CA ASP A 118 -6.46 30.63 17.63
C ASP A 118 -7.42 29.72 16.81
N PRO A 119 -7.97 28.64 17.40
CA PRO A 119 -8.88 27.73 16.71
C PRO A 119 -10.15 28.40 16.16
N ASN A 120 -10.50 29.60 16.65
CA ASN A 120 -11.71 30.31 16.26
C ASN A 120 -11.47 31.45 15.25
N ALA A 121 -10.21 31.75 14.93
CA ALA A 121 -9.90 32.80 13.97
C ALA A 121 -10.21 32.35 12.52
N PRO A 122 -10.76 33.22 11.66
CA PRO A 122 -10.98 32.88 10.26
C PRO A 122 -9.64 32.64 9.55
N ILE A 123 -9.55 31.53 8.81
CA ILE A 123 -8.35 31.18 8.01
C ILE A 123 -8.30 32.11 6.79
N LEU A 124 -7.67 33.28 6.97
CA LEU A 124 -7.56 34.32 5.94
C LEU A 124 -6.31 34.16 5.06
N GLU A 125 -5.23 33.59 5.60
CA GLU A 125 -4.01 33.27 4.87
C GLU A 125 -3.53 31.86 5.22
N LEU A 126 -3.03 31.12 4.22
CA LEU A 126 -2.42 29.80 4.46
C LEU A 126 -1.04 29.99 5.11
N PRO A 127 -0.72 29.26 6.20
CA PRO A 127 0.61 29.28 6.76
C PRO A 127 1.62 28.78 5.74
N ARG A 128 2.79 29.42 5.68
CA ARG A 128 3.84 29.02 4.75
C ARG A 128 4.48 27.74 5.27
N ALA A 129 4.35 26.65 4.52
CA ALA A 129 4.90 25.34 4.88
C ALA A 129 6.38 25.42 5.32
N TRP A 130 7.20 26.19 4.61
CA TRP A 130 8.62 26.37 4.95
C TRP A 130 8.87 27.01 6.32
N ASP A 131 7.99 27.92 6.76
CA ASP A 131 8.13 28.59 8.05
C ASP A 131 7.90 27.61 9.21
N VAL A 132 7.10 26.57 8.99
CA VAL A 132 6.84 25.48 9.95
C VAL A 132 7.91 24.39 9.88
N THR A 133 8.32 23.98 8.67
CA THR A 133 9.30 22.88 8.51
C THR A 133 10.65 23.23 9.14
N ARG A 134 11.11 24.48 9.01
CA ARG A 134 12.43 24.91 9.51
C ARG A 134 12.56 24.90 11.04
N THR A 135 11.46 24.94 11.79
CA THR A 135 11.45 24.92 13.26
C THR A 135 11.40 23.51 13.85
N GLY A 136 11.23 22.47 13.02
CA GLY A 136 11.06 21.08 13.47
C GLY A 136 11.90 20.05 12.69
N LEU A 137 12.99 20.48 12.04
CA LEU A 137 13.83 19.58 11.21
C LEU A 137 14.43 18.41 12.01
N ASP A 138 14.75 18.63 13.27
CA ASP A 138 15.29 17.63 14.19
C ASP A 138 14.32 16.45 14.43
N PHE A 139 13.00 16.67 14.36
CA PHE A 139 12.00 15.60 14.51
C PHE A 139 11.94 14.65 13.30
N LEU A 140 12.63 14.94 12.20
CA LEU A 140 12.77 14.00 11.08
C LEU A 140 13.79 12.88 11.39
N ILE A 141 14.70 13.09 12.34
CA ILE A 141 15.79 12.16 12.64
C ILE A 141 15.27 10.79 13.11
N PRO A 142 14.31 10.68 14.05
CA PRO A 142 13.76 9.38 14.44
C PRO A 142 13.12 8.63 13.27
N ILE A 143 12.50 9.35 12.32
CA ILE A 143 11.93 8.76 11.10
C ILE A 143 13.04 8.21 10.21
N VAL A 144 14.13 8.96 10.02
CA VAL A 144 15.30 8.50 9.26
C VAL A 144 15.93 7.27 9.92
N VAL A 145 16.12 7.27 11.24
CA VAL A 145 16.65 6.12 11.99
C VAL A 145 15.74 4.90 11.85
N LEU A 146 14.42 5.09 11.96
CA LEU A 146 13.45 4.02 11.77
C LEU A 146 13.57 3.42 10.36
N LEU A 147 13.50 4.26 9.33
CA LEU A 147 13.57 3.83 7.93
C LEU A 147 14.93 3.19 7.61
N TRP A 148 16.02 3.68 8.19
CA TRP A 148 17.36 3.13 8.05
C TRP A 148 17.44 1.69 8.59
N CYS A 149 17.04 1.49 9.84
CA CYS A 149 17.06 0.17 10.47
C CYS A 149 16.19 -0.84 9.70
N LEU A 150 15.06 -0.41 9.15
CA LEU A 150 14.13 -1.28 8.43
C LEU A 150 14.52 -1.57 6.97
N MET A 151 14.92 -0.54 6.23
CA MET A 151 15.10 -0.66 4.78
C MET A 151 16.51 -1.07 4.41
N VAL A 152 17.50 -0.63 5.18
CA VAL A 152 18.91 -0.83 4.83
C VAL A 152 19.53 -1.94 5.67
N GLU A 153 19.45 -1.83 6.99
CA GLU A 153 19.95 -2.88 7.89
C GLU A 153 19.00 -4.09 7.97
N GLN A 154 17.78 -3.97 7.44
CA GLN A 154 16.73 -5.01 7.43
C GLN A 154 16.50 -5.63 8.82
N MET A 155 16.66 -4.82 9.88
CA MET A 155 16.41 -5.22 11.25
C MET A 155 14.94 -5.55 11.44
N SER A 156 14.64 -6.34 12.48
CA SER A 156 13.24 -6.61 12.84
C SER A 156 12.49 -5.31 13.12
N PRO A 157 11.18 -5.25 12.85
CA PRO A 157 10.37 -4.07 13.13
C PRO A 157 10.47 -3.58 14.57
N GLY A 158 10.52 -4.51 15.54
CA GLY A 158 10.67 -4.20 16.96
C GLY A 158 12.00 -3.51 17.29
N LEU A 159 13.12 -4.03 16.77
CA LEU A 159 14.45 -3.41 16.98
C LEU A 159 14.54 -2.03 16.34
N SER A 160 13.95 -1.87 15.15
CA SER A 160 13.92 -0.58 14.45
C SER A 160 13.12 0.47 15.22
N ALA A 161 11.95 0.09 15.75
CA ALA A 161 11.12 0.95 16.60
C ALA A 161 11.84 1.33 17.90
N PHE A 162 12.60 0.41 18.51
CA PHE A 162 13.42 0.69 19.68
C PHE A 162 14.45 1.80 19.41
N TRP A 163 15.24 1.70 18.34
CA TRP A 163 16.25 2.71 18.01
C TRP A 163 15.64 4.08 17.65
N ALA A 164 14.51 4.09 16.95
CA ALA A 164 13.77 5.33 16.67
C ALA A 164 13.26 5.99 17.98
N THR A 165 12.77 5.17 18.92
CA THR A 165 12.30 5.64 20.23
C THR A 165 13.45 6.19 21.08
N VAL A 166 14.61 5.51 21.12
CA VAL A 166 15.80 6.03 21.81
C VAL A 166 16.23 7.37 21.21
N SER A 167 16.15 7.51 19.88
CA SER A 167 16.50 8.76 19.18
C SER A 167 15.57 9.91 19.57
N ILE A 168 14.25 9.69 19.62
CA ILE A 168 13.31 10.75 20.00
C ILE A 168 13.42 11.12 21.49
N LEU A 169 13.67 10.14 22.37
CA LEU A 169 13.93 10.41 23.79
C LEU A 169 15.19 11.29 23.96
N GLY A 170 16.26 10.99 23.21
CA GLY A 170 17.47 11.81 23.19
C GLY A 170 17.21 13.24 22.71
N ILE A 171 16.40 13.42 21.66
CA ILE A 171 16.01 14.74 21.15
C ILE A 171 15.21 15.52 22.18
N VAL A 172 14.16 14.93 22.75
CA VAL A 172 13.31 15.60 23.77
C VAL A 172 14.15 16.03 24.97
N ALA A 173 15.04 15.17 25.45
CA ALA A 173 15.90 15.46 26.60
C ALA A 173 16.93 16.59 26.33
N THR A 174 17.40 16.74 25.09
CA THR A 174 18.54 17.62 24.77
C THR A 174 18.18 18.87 23.97
N ARG A 175 17.03 18.91 23.29
CA ARG A 175 16.64 20.00 22.38
C ARG A 175 16.53 21.34 23.09
N LYS A 176 15.71 21.45 24.14
CA LYS A 176 15.52 22.69 24.92
C LYS A 176 16.85 23.19 25.52
N PRO A 177 17.68 22.34 26.17
CA PRO A 177 19.01 22.72 26.63
C PRO A 177 19.92 23.26 25.50
N LEU A 178 19.98 22.58 24.36
CA LEU A 178 20.80 23.00 23.22
C LEU A 178 20.31 24.32 22.63
N MET A 179 18.99 24.52 22.49
CA MET A 179 18.41 25.79 22.06
C MET A 179 18.76 26.92 23.03
N ALA A 180 18.70 26.67 24.35
CA ALA A 180 19.08 27.66 25.35
C ALA A 180 20.55 28.05 25.27
N VAL A 181 21.45 27.10 24.99
CA VAL A 181 22.88 27.39 24.74
C VAL A 181 23.05 28.29 23.50
N PHE A 182 22.36 27.97 22.40
CA PHE A 182 22.47 28.76 21.17
C PHE A 182 21.81 30.14 21.24
N ARG A 183 20.68 30.26 21.96
CA ARG A 183 19.95 31.53 22.19
C ARG A 183 20.49 32.33 23.38
N LYS A 184 21.44 31.79 24.15
CA LYS A 184 21.99 32.37 25.39
C LYS A 184 20.92 32.63 26.46
N GLU A 185 20.02 31.68 26.63
CA GLU A 185 18.92 31.69 27.61
C GLU A 185 19.29 30.92 28.88
N ASN A 186 18.37 30.85 29.85
CA ASN A 186 18.58 30.15 31.12
C ASN A 186 18.62 28.63 30.91
N LEU A 187 19.83 28.05 31.00
CA LEU A 187 20.06 26.63 30.83
C LEU A 187 19.38 25.77 31.90
N ALA A 188 19.41 26.20 33.18
CA ALA A 188 18.85 25.41 34.27
C ALA A 188 17.33 25.26 34.16
N ALA A 189 16.64 26.35 33.79
CA ALA A 189 15.20 26.32 33.52
C ALA A 189 14.88 25.40 32.33
N SER A 190 15.69 25.46 31.27
CA SER A 190 15.50 24.67 30.06
C SER A 190 15.74 23.18 30.25
N VAL A 191 16.72 22.80 31.07
CA VAL A 191 16.98 21.40 31.45
C VAL A 191 15.81 20.84 32.25
N ARG A 192 15.29 21.60 33.22
CA ARG A 192 14.12 21.18 34.00
C ARG A 192 12.89 21.01 33.12
N ALA A 193 12.62 21.97 32.23
CA ALA A 193 11.52 21.88 31.29
C ALA A 193 11.65 20.69 30.32
N ALA A 194 12.86 20.36 29.87
CA ALA A 194 13.08 19.18 29.03
C ALA A 194 12.84 17.86 29.77
N TRP A 195 13.19 17.82 31.05
CA TRP A 195 12.94 16.67 31.91
C TRP A 195 11.45 16.48 32.19
N ASP A 196 10.73 17.57 32.47
CA ASP A 196 9.28 17.56 32.66
C ASP A 196 8.58 17.08 31.37
N ASP A 197 8.94 17.64 30.20
CA ASP A 197 8.45 17.19 28.89
C ASP A 197 8.73 15.69 28.63
N LEU A 198 9.91 15.20 29.05
CA LEU A 198 10.30 13.80 28.86
C LEU A 198 9.42 12.87 29.69
N ILE A 199 9.19 13.21 30.96
CA ILE A 199 8.30 12.45 31.86
C ILE A 199 6.88 12.48 31.33
N ASP A 200 6.38 13.66 30.96
CA ASP A 200 5.02 13.82 30.41
C ASP A 200 4.86 13.05 29.09
N GLY A 201 5.87 13.09 28.23
CA GLY A 201 5.90 12.32 26.98
C GLY A 201 5.88 10.80 27.21
N LEU A 202 6.67 10.30 28.16
CA LEU A 202 6.65 8.88 28.55
C LEU A 202 5.31 8.48 29.16
N ALA A 203 4.73 9.31 30.02
CA ALA A 203 3.42 9.08 30.62
C ALA A 203 2.29 9.07 29.57
N LEU A 204 2.33 10.01 28.61
CA LEU A 204 1.39 10.07 27.50
C LEU A 204 1.52 8.85 26.59
N GLY A 205 2.75 8.43 26.28
CA GLY A 205 3.03 7.20 25.54
C GLY A 205 2.43 5.97 26.23
N ALA A 206 2.64 5.82 27.54
CA ALA A 206 2.07 4.73 28.33
C ALA A 206 0.53 4.75 28.32
N ARG A 207 -0.10 5.92 28.47
CA ARG A 207 -1.57 6.06 28.42
C ARG A 207 -2.15 5.72 27.05
N ASN A 208 -1.51 6.19 25.98
CA ASN A 208 -1.93 5.87 24.61
C ASN A 208 -1.78 4.37 24.29
N MET A 209 -0.84 3.67 24.94
CA MET A 209 -0.65 2.23 24.76
C MET A 209 -1.76 1.39 25.41
N ILE A 210 -2.47 1.89 26.41
CA ILE A 210 -3.55 1.13 27.10
C ILE A 210 -4.61 0.67 26.10
N GLY A 211 -5.08 1.57 25.24
CA GLY A 211 -6.10 1.24 24.24
C GLY A 211 -5.63 0.21 23.20
N ILE A 212 -4.38 0.34 22.75
CA ILE A 212 -3.77 -0.61 21.80
C ILE A 212 -3.60 -1.98 22.46
N GLY A 213 -3.13 -2.03 23.72
CA GLY A 213 -2.93 -3.27 24.46
C GLY A 213 -4.22 -4.05 24.70
N ILE A 214 -5.32 -3.38 25.03
CA ILE A 214 -6.63 -4.04 25.18
C ILE A 214 -7.12 -4.59 23.83
N ALA A 215 -6.97 -3.81 22.76
CA ALA A 215 -7.40 -4.23 21.43
C ALA A 215 -6.59 -5.44 20.91
N THR A 216 -5.27 -5.45 21.10
CA THR A 216 -4.41 -6.58 20.68
C THR A 216 -4.62 -7.82 21.54
N ALA A 217 -4.82 -7.68 22.85
CA ALA A 217 -5.16 -8.81 23.73
C ALA A 217 -6.49 -9.46 23.30
N THR A 218 -7.50 -8.63 23.00
CA THR A 218 -8.80 -9.11 22.52
C THR A 218 -8.66 -9.80 21.16
N ALA A 219 -7.96 -9.17 20.20
CA ALA A 219 -7.69 -9.77 18.91
C ALA A 219 -6.95 -11.12 19.05
N GLY A 220 -5.98 -11.22 19.96
CA GLY A 220 -5.27 -12.47 20.25
C GLY A 220 -6.17 -13.58 20.78
N ILE A 221 -7.13 -13.26 21.66
CA ILE A 221 -8.14 -14.22 22.12
C ILE A 221 -9.03 -14.68 20.96
N VAL A 222 -9.49 -13.75 20.11
CA VAL A 222 -10.31 -14.08 18.94
C VAL A 222 -9.54 -14.99 17.98
N VAL A 223 -8.31 -14.62 17.61
CA VAL A 223 -7.45 -15.42 16.74
C VAL A 223 -7.18 -16.79 17.34
N GLY A 224 -6.80 -16.87 18.62
CA GLY A 224 -6.53 -18.15 19.29
C GLY A 224 -7.77 -19.06 19.34
N THR A 225 -8.95 -18.50 19.62
CA THR A 225 -10.20 -19.25 19.61
C THR A 225 -10.50 -19.77 18.20
N ILE A 226 -10.30 -18.96 17.17
CA ILE A 226 -10.60 -19.36 15.78
C ILE A 226 -9.63 -20.43 15.29
N THR A 227 -8.34 -20.28 15.57
CA THR A 227 -7.34 -21.30 15.22
C THR A 227 -7.64 -22.64 15.89
N LEU A 228 -8.06 -22.64 17.16
CA LEU A 228 -8.36 -23.87 17.90
C LEU A 228 -9.70 -24.51 17.49
N THR A 229 -10.67 -23.72 17.05
CA THR A 229 -12.01 -24.20 16.66
C THR A 229 -12.09 -24.63 15.19
N GLY A 230 -11.08 -24.32 14.37
CA GLY A 230 -11.11 -24.58 12.94
C GLY A 230 -12.02 -23.62 12.17
N LEU A 231 -12.44 -22.51 12.78
CA LEU A 231 -13.39 -21.56 12.17
C LEU A 231 -12.83 -20.92 10.89
N GLY A 232 -11.50 -20.86 10.73
CA GLY A 232 -10.87 -20.44 9.47
C GLY A 232 -11.26 -21.33 8.28
N LEU A 233 -11.31 -22.66 8.48
CA LEU A 233 -11.77 -23.61 7.46
C LEU A 233 -13.27 -23.44 7.20
N MET A 234 -14.07 -23.23 8.24
CA MET A 234 -15.50 -22.93 8.06
C MET A 234 -15.73 -21.64 7.26
N MET A 235 -14.87 -20.63 7.42
CA MET A 235 -14.95 -19.41 6.61
C MET A 235 -14.59 -19.69 5.15
N THR A 236 -13.62 -20.58 4.88
CA THR A 236 -13.31 -21.07 3.53
C THR A 236 -14.53 -21.76 2.91
N GLU A 237 -15.10 -22.75 3.59
CA GLU A 237 -16.29 -23.48 3.11
C GLU A 237 -17.51 -22.56 2.92
N LEU A 238 -17.77 -21.65 3.86
CA LEU A 238 -18.89 -20.71 3.76
C LEU A 238 -18.75 -19.81 2.53
N VAL A 239 -17.55 -19.26 2.31
CA VAL A 239 -17.29 -18.40 1.16
C VAL A 239 -17.34 -19.21 -0.14
N GLU A 240 -16.80 -20.43 -0.16
CA GLU A 240 -16.87 -21.32 -1.32
C GLU A 240 -18.32 -21.66 -1.68
N LEU A 241 -19.12 -22.08 -0.70
CA LEU A 241 -20.52 -22.44 -0.86
C LEU A 241 -21.34 -21.28 -1.43
N ILE A 242 -21.16 -20.06 -0.91
CA ILE A 242 -21.90 -18.88 -1.39
C ILE A 242 -21.35 -18.42 -2.75
N SER A 243 -20.04 -18.50 -2.95
CA SER A 243 -19.42 -18.05 -4.20
C SER A 243 -19.63 -19.03 -5.37
N GLY A 244 -19.91 -20.30 -5.09
CA GLY A 244 -20.06 -21.35 -6.10
C GLY A 244 -18.80 -21.53 -6.95
N GLY A 245 -17.61 -21.36 -6.34
CA GLY A 245 -16.32 -21.39 -7.04
C GLY A 245 -16.01 -20.15 -7.89
N ASN A 246 -16.88 -19.11 -7.88
CA ASN A 246 -16.62 -17.88 -8.61
C ASN A 246 -15.67 -16.96 -7.84
N VAL A 247 -14.43 -16.84 -8.33
CA VAL A 247 -13.37 -16.01 -7.73
C VAL A 247 -13.79 -14.56 -7.49
N ILE A 248 -14.56 -13.94 -8.39
CA ILE A 248 -14.97 -12.54 -8.22
C ILE A 248 -15.96 -12.42 -7.06
N LEU A 249 -16.94 -13.33 -7.00
CA LEU A 249 -17.93 -13.34 -5.92
C LEU A 249 -17.27 -13.63 -4.57
N MET A 250 -16.34 -14.58 -4.53
CA MET A 250 -15.48 -14.84 -3.38
C MET A 250 -14.76 -13.58 -2.90
N LEU A 251 -14.05 -12.86 -3.78
CA LEU A 251 -13.35 -11.63 -3.41
C LEU A 251 -14.31 -10.55 -2.90
N ILE A 252 -15.51 -10.42 -3.47
CA ILE A 252 -16.54 -9.47 -2.99
C ILE A 252 -17.01 -9.85 -1.59
N LEU A 253 -17.28 -11.13 -1.33
CA LEU A 253 -17.67 -11.62 -0.01
C LEU A 253 -16.57 -11.38 1.02
N ILE A 254 -15.32 -11.69 0.68
CA ILE A 254 -14.17 -11.48 1.57
C ILE A 254 -13.95 -10.00 1.84
N ALA A 255 -14.11 -9.13 0.82
CA ALA A 255 -14.06 -7.69 1.00
C ALA A 255 -15.15 -7.19 1.97
N ALA A 256 -16.39 -7.69 1.83
CA ALA A 256 -17.49 -7.34 2.71
C ALA A 256 -17.26 -7.83 4.15
N ILE A 257 -16.82 -9.08 4.33
CA ILE A 257 -16.49 -9.64 5.64
C ILE A 257 -15.34 -8.86 6.29
N SER A 258 -14.29 -8.54 5.53
CA SER A 258 -13.15 -7.75 6.00
C SER A 258 -13.56 -6.35 6.45
N LEU A 259 -14.48 -5.72 5.72
CA LEU A 259 -15.03 -4.41 6.08
C LEU A 259 -15.80 -4.50 7.39
N VAL A 260 -16.73 -5.46 7.52
CA VAL A 260 -17.56 -5.64 8.74
C VAL A 260 -16.68 -5.96 9.95
N LEU A 261 -15.74 -6.87 9.79
CA LEU A 261 -14.82 -7.32 10.84
C LEU A 261 -13.88 -6.20 11.32
N GLY A 262 -13.53 -5.28 10.42
CA GLY A 262 -12.66 -4.14 10.72
C GLY A 262 -13.36 -2.97 11.41
N MET A 263 -14.69 -2.94 11.47
CA MET A 263 -15.41 -1.79 12.01
C MET A 263 -15.20 -1.68 13.52
N GLY A 264 -14.79 -0.48 13.99
CA GLY A 264 -14.80 -0.16 15.42
C GLY A 264 -13.57 -0.60 16.20
N ILE A 265 -12.53 -1.08 15.51
CA ILE A 265 -11.27 -1.51 16.14
C ILE A 265 -10.07 -0.76 15.53
N PRO A 266 -9.00 -0.47 16.30
CA PRO A 266 -7.82 0.22 15.79
C PRO A 266 -7.20 -0.51 14.59
N THR A 267 -6.69 0.24 13.59
CA THR A 267 -6.08 -0.29 12.35
C THR A 267 -5.11 -1.46 12.55
N THR A 268 -4.27 -1.40 13.59
CA THR A 268 -3.33 -2.48 13.93
C THR A 268 -4.06 -3.76 14.34
N ALA A 269 -5.03 -3.66 15.26
CA ALA A 269 -5.82 -4.81 15.72
C ALA A 269 -6.72 -5.36 14.60
N ASN A 270 -7.29 -4.47 13.79
CA ASN A 270 -8.03 -4.79 12.59
C ASN A 270 -7.20 -5.64 11.63
N TYR A 271 -6.00 -5.19 11.27
CA TYR A 271 -5.14 -5.97 10.37
C TYR A 271 -4.79 -7.35 10.94
N ILE A 272 -4.49 -7.47 12.24
CA ILE A 272 -4.24 -8.77 12.88
C ILE A 272 -5.44 -9.70 12.70
N LEU A 273 -6.64 -9.20 12.99
CA LEU A 273 -7.87 -9.97 12.92
C LEU A 273 -8.22 -10.37 11.48
N VAL A 274 -8.20 -9.43 10.54
CA VAL A 274 -8.55 -9.72 9.14
C VAL A 274 -7.48 -10.58 8.46
N ALA A 275 -6.18 -10.33 8.71
CA ALA A 275 -5.11 -11.10 8.09
C ALA A 275 -5.06 -12.56 8.58
N THR A 276 -5.40 -12.81 9.84
CA THR A 276 -5.42 -14.18 10.38
C THR A 276 -6.64 -14.97 9.92
N LEU A 277 -7.76 -14.29 9.67
CA LEU A 277 -9.02 -14.96 9.31
C LEU A 277 -9.24 -15.04 7.81
N MET A 278 -9.08 -13.93 7.10
CA MET A 278 -9.49 -13.82 5.70
C MET A 278 -8.34 -14.05 4.71
N ALA A 279 -7.09 -13.77 5.08
CA ALA A 279 -5.97 -14.00 4.15
C ALA A 279 -5.82 -15.48 3.76
N PRO A 280 -5.88 -16.47 4.69
CA PRO A 280 -5.83 -17.88 4.33
C PRO A 280 -6.97 -18.28 3.38
N VAL A 281 -8.19 -17.79 3.63
CA VAL A 281 -9.37 -18.05 2.78
C VAL A 281 -9.15 -17.59 1.33
N VAL A 282 -8.59 -16.39 1.13
CA VAL A 282 -8.26 -15.90 -0.23
C VAL A 282 -7.19 -16.77 -0.88
N VAL A 283 -6.17 -17.18 -0.12
CA VAL A 283 -5.07 -18.02 -0.63
C VAL A 283 -5.60 -19.37 -1.07
N ASP A 284 -6.35 -20.06 -0.21
CA ASP A 284 -6.83 -21.42 -0.46
C ASP A 284 -7.83 -21.46 -1.62
N LEU A 285 -8.89 -20.65 -1.55
CA LEU A 285 -9.91 -20.63 -2.60
C LEU A 285 -9.36 -20.07 -3.92
N GLY A 286 -8.45 -19.10 -3.85
CA GLY A 286 -7.75 -18.59 -5.04
C GLY A 286 -6.92 -19.70 -5.71
N ALA A 287 -6.15 -20.45 -4.93
CA ALA A 287 -5.33 -21.55 -5.41
C ALA A 287 -6.17 -22.70 -5.99
N GLN A 288 -7.29 -23.06 -5.35
CA GLN A 288 -8.22 -24.07 -5.83
C GLN A 288 -8.93 -23.64 -7.13
N ALA A 289 -9.26 -22.35 -7.25
CA ALA A 289 -9.84 -21.79 -8.47
C ALA A 289 -8.81 -21.60 -9.62
N GLY A 290 -7.58 -22.09 -9.46
CA GLY A 290 -6.53 -21.99 -10.47
C GLY A 290 -5.93 -20.59 -10.62
N LEU A 291 -6.11 -19.70 -9.64
CA LEU A 291 -5.55 -18.36 -9.64
C LEU A 291 -4.34 -18.29 -8.68
N PRO A 292 -3.10 -18.34 -9.19
CA PRO A 292 -1.90 -18.19 -8.37
C PRO A 292 -1.74 -16.75 -7.85
N ILE A 293 -2.33 -16.43 -6.70
CA ILE A 293 -2.26 -15.09 -6.10
C ILE A 293 -0.99 -14.95 -5.24
N PRO A 294 -0.13 -13.94 -5.46
CA PRO A 294 0.99 -13.67 -4.57
C PRO A 294 0.51 -13.33 -3.15
N LEU A 295 1.17 -13.91 -2.14
CA LEU A 295 0.77 -13.74 -0.73
C LEU A 295 0.68 -12.25 -0.30
N ILE A 296 1.63 -11.41 -0.75
CA ILE A 296 1.60 -9.97 -0.46
C ILE A 296 0.35 -9.28 -1.04
N ALA A 297 -0.13 -9.71 -2.21
CA ALA A 297 -1.34 -9.17 -2.81
C ALA A 297 -2.56 -9.50 -1.96
N VAL A 298 -2.64 -10.74 -1.43
CA VAL A 298 -3.69 -11.15 -0.50
C VAL A 298 -3.69 -10.29 0.76
N HIS A 299 -2.53 -10.12 1.39
CA HIS A 299 -2.42 -9.31 2.62
C HIS A 299 -2.75 -7.83 2.36
N LEU A 300 -2.33 -7.26 1.23
CA LEU A 300 -2.71 -5.90 0.84
C LEU A 300 -4.21 -5.80 0.55
N PHE A 301 -4.83 -6.82 -0.04
CA PHE A 301 -6.27 -6.86 -0.34
C PHE A 301 -7.08 -6.76 0.95
N VAL A 302 -6.85 -7.68 1.88
CA VAL A 302 -7.60 -7.72 3.15
C VAL A 302 -7.31 -6.49 4.01
N PHE A 303 -6.09 -5.97 3.99
CA PHE A 303 -5.72 -4.74 4.69
C PHE A 303 -6.42 -3.51 4.13
N TYR A 304 -6.61 -3.43 2.82
CA TYR A 304 -7.29 -2.30 2.17
C TYR A 304 -8.76 -2.21 2.64
N PHE A 305 -9.47 -3.34 2.65
CA PHE A 305 -10.86 -3.40 3.13
C PHE A 305 -10.96 -3.25 4.64
N GLY A 306 -9.98 -3.78 5.38
CA GLY A 306 -9.86 -3.55 6.82
C GLY A 306 -9.82 -2.05 7.13
N ILE A 307 -8.88 -1.29 6.55
CA ILE A 307 -8.78 0.16 6.82
C ILE A 307 -9.98 0.94 6.27
N MET A 308 -10.57 0.50 5.16
CA MET A 308 -11.79 1.14 4.62
C MET A 308 -12.97 1.07 5.61
N ALA A 309 -12.96 0.11 6.55
CA ALA A 309 -13.94 0.04 7.63
C ALA A 309 -13.94 1.31 8.52
N ASP A 310 -12.77 1.94 8.73
CA ASP A 310 -12.61 3.09 9.64
C ASP A 310 -13.30 4.37 9.14
N ILE A 311 -13.59 4.45 7.84
CA ILE A 311 -14.33 5.56 7.22
C ILE A 311 -15.79 5.21 6.94
N THR A 312 -16.19 3.95 7.16
CA THR A 312 -17.54 3.47 6.84
C THR A 312 -18.49 3.68 8.04
N PRO A 313 -19.69 4.27 7.85
CA PRO A 313 -20.69 4.37 8.91
C PRO A 313 -21.10 2.98 9.43
N PRO A 314 -21.34 2.80 10.76
CA PRO A 314 -21.54 3.85 11.77
C PRO A 314 -20.28 4.34 12.51
N VAL A 315 -19.08 3.80 12.25
CA VAL A 315 -17.88 4.07 13.08
C VAL A 315 -17.08 5.28 12.60
N GLY A 316 -16.84 5.42 11.29
CA GLY A 316 -16.36 6.63 10.60
C GLY A 316 -15.50 7.65 11.36
N LEU A 317 -14.43 7.28 12.08
CA LEU A 317 -13.69 8.20 12.97
C LEU A 317 -13.16 9.45 12.24
N ALA A 318 -12.66 9.27 11.02
CA ALA A 318 -12.20 10.38 10.18
C ALA A 318 -13.36 11.31 9.76
N ALA A 319 -14.56 10.76 9.56
CA ALA A 319 -15.75 11.53 9.24
C ALA A 319 -16.23 12.37 10.44
N PHE A 320 -16.11 11.85 11.67
CA PHE A 320 -16.38 12.63 12.89
C PHE A 320 -15.44 13.83 13.02
N ALA A 321 -14.14 13.64 12.75
CA ALA A 321 -13.18 14.73 12.76
C ALA A 321 -13.47 15.77 11.65
N ALA A 322 -13.76 15.30 10.42
CA ALA A 322 -14.11 16.17 9.30
C ALA A 322 -15.39 16.97 9.57
N ALA A 323 -16.42 16.31 10.11
CA ALA A 323 -17.69 16.94 10.48
C ALA A 323 -17.52 17.98 11.60
N ALA A 324 -16.61 17.76 12.55
CA ALA A 324 -16.27 18.75 13.56
C ALA A 324 -15.64 20.02 12.96
N ILE A 325 -14.86 19.88 11.89
CA ILE A 325 -14.25 21.00 11.15
C ILE A 325 -15.30 21.72 10.29
N SER A 326 -16.14 20.97 9.55
CA SER A 326 -17.15 21.54 8.65
C SER A 326 -18.44 21.98 9.35
N LYS A 327 -18.64 21.59 10.61
CA LYS A 327 -19.88 21.78 11.39
C LYS A 327 -21.11 21.09 10.76
N GLU A 328 -20.89 19.94 10.14
CA GLU A 328 -21.95 19.13 9.51
C GLU A 328 -22.32 17.88 10.35
N ASP A 329 -23.32 17.12 9.89
CA ASP A 329 -23.70 15.85 10.51
C ASP A 329 -22.64 14.77 10.26
N PRO A 330 -22.06 14.15 11.32
CA PRO A 330 -20.99 13.16 11.16
C PRO A 330 -21.37 11.92 10.34
N ILE A 331 -22.62 11.49 10.42
CA ILE A 331 -23.09 10.29 9.72
C ILE A 331 -23.23 10.59 8.23
N ALA A 332 -23.82 11.72 7.87
CA ALA A 332 -23.93 12.18 6.48
C ALA A 332 -22.53 12.40 5.87
N THR A 333 -21.62 13.06 6.59
CA THR A 333 -20.21 13.21 6.18
C THR A 333 -19.55 11.84 5.99
N GLY A 334 -19.83 10.88 6.87
CA GLY A 334 -19.34 9.51 6.78
C GLY A 334 -19.83 8.75 5.54
N PHE A 335 -21.13 8.80 5.24
CA PHE A 335 -21.67 8.20 4.02
C PHE A 335 -21.05 8.80 2.76
N GLN A 336 -20.91 10.13 2.72
CA GLN A 336 -20.31 10.81 1.58
C GLN A 336 -18.83 10.44 1.41
N GLY A 337 -18.07 10.42 2.51
CA GLY A 337 -16.67 10.00 2.53
C GLY A 337 -16.49 8.55 2.09
N ALA A 338 -17.32 7.64 2.59
CA ALA A 338 -17.31 6.22 2.21
C ALA A 338 -17.62 6.04 0.72
N LEU A 339 -18.59 6.77 0.16
CA LEU A 339 -18.89 6.73 -1.28
C LEU A 339 -17.71 7.22 -2.13
N TYR A 340 -16.99 8.27 -1.71
CA TYR A 340 -15.77 8.68 -2.42
C TYR A 340 -14.68 7.62 -2.33
N SER A 341 -14.46 7.03 -1.16
CA SER A 341 -13.42 6.01 -0.99
C SER A 341 -13.76 4.67 -1.65
N LEU A 342 -15.04 4.32 -1.81
CA LEU A 342 -15.45 3.10 -2.52
C LEU A 342 -14.96 3.11 -3.97
N ARG A 343 -14.76 4.29 -4.56
CA ARG A 343 -14.20 4.43 -5.92
C ARG A 343 -12.72 4.06 -6.00
N THR A 344 -11.98 4.06 -4.89
CA THR A 344 -10.60 3.53 -4.87
C THR A 344 -10.56 2.05 -4.50
N ALA A 345 -11.66 1.47 -3.99
CA ALA A 345 -11.78 0.06 -3.60
C ALA A 345 -11.64 -0.94 -4.75
N ILE A 346 -11.70 -0.47 -6.01
CA ILE A 346 -11.44 -1.33 -7.18
C ILE A 346 -9.99 -1.80 -7.25
N LEU A 347 -9.05 -1.00 -6.73
CA LEU A 347 -7.62 -1.23 -6.89
C LEU A 347 -7.15 -2.57 -6.28
N PRO A 348 -7.61 -2.97 -5.07
CA PRO A 348 -7.45 -4.32 -4.56
C PRO A 348 -7.86 -5.44 -5.50
N PHE A 349 -9.05 -5.36 -6.10
CA PHE A 349 -9.50 -6.37 -7.05
C PHE A 349 -8.58 -6.43 -8.26
N VAL A 350 -8.16 -5.27 -8.78
CA VAL A 350 -7.31 -5.23 -9.96
C VAL A 350 -5.97 -5.89 -9.69
N PHE A 351 -5.27 -5.58 -8.59
CA PHE A 351 -3.93 -6.12 -8.38
C PHE A 351 -3.91 -7.63 -8.07
N ILE A 352 -5.05 -8.21 -7.65
CA ILE A 352 -5.20 -9.66 -7.52
C ILE A 352 -5.15 -10.33 -8.90
N PHE A 353 -5.76 -9.72 -9.91
CA PHE A 353 -5.74 -10.21 -11.29
C PHE A 353 -4.58 -9.69 -12.13
N ASN A 354 -3.94 -8.58 -11.72
CA ASN A 354 -2.81 -7.96 -12.38
C ASN A 354 -1.73 -7.56 -11.35
N PRO A 355 -0.91 -8.52 -10.90
CA PRO A 355 0.15 -8.27 -9.92
C PRO A 355 1.24 -7.30 -10.38
N ALA A 356 1.31 -6.98 -11.68
CA ALA A 356 2.26 -5.99 -12.20
C ALA A 356 2.03 -4.60 -11.60
N ILE A 357 0.80 -4.28 -11.18
CA ILE A 357 0.50 -3.04 -10.43
C ILE A 357 1.25 -2.99 -9.10
N LEU A 358 1.53 -4.14 -8.50
CA LEU A 358 2.37 -4.25 -7.31
C LEU A 358 3.85 -4.34 -7.67
N LEU A 359 4.27 -4.08 -8.90
CA LEU A 359 5.67 -4.26 -9.35
C LEU A 359 6.17 -5.70 -9.18
N ILE A 360 5.27 -6.69 -9.25
CA ILE A 360 5.61 -8.11 -9.24
C ILE A 360 5.84 -8.56 -10.69
N GLY A 361 7.01 -9.14 -10.98
CA GLY A 361 7.40 -9.52 -12.34
C GLY A 361 7.69 -8.32 -13.26
N VAL A 362 8.10 -7.20 -12.66
CA VAL A 362 8.48 -5.96 -13.36
C VAL A 362 9.92 -5.62 -12.98
N ASP A 363 10.84 -5.94 -13.88
CA ASP A 363 12.29 -5.86 -13.61
C ASP A 363 12.97 -4.69 -14.32
N THR A 364 12.30 -4.09 -15.31
CA THR A 364 12.87 -3.01 -16.12
C THR A 364 12.16 -1.67 -15.89
N TRP A 365 12.94 -0.58 -15.93
CA TRP A 365 12.42 0.79 -15.81
C TRP A 365 11.38 1.14 -16.89
N PRO A 366 11.56 0.81 -18.18
CA PRO A 366 10.54 1.06 -19.20
C PRO A 366 9.22 0.34 -18.90
N GLN A 367 9.28 -0.92 -18.46
CA GLN A 367 8.08 -1.67 -18.08
C GLN A 367 7.39 -1.06 -16.85
N THR A 368 8.17 -0.60 -15.87
CA THR A 368 7.66 0.08 -14.67
C THR A 368 6.90 1.36 -15.06
N ILE A 369 7.51 2.22 -15.88
CA ILE A 369 6.89 3.46 -16.35
C ILE A 369 5.62 3.16 -17.15
N TRP A 370 5.67 2.13 -17.99
CA TRP A 370 4.52 1.70 -18.79
C TRP A 370 3.34 1.26 -17.91
N VAL A 371 3.57 0.32 -16.99
CA VAL A 371 2.54 -0.16 -16.04
C VAL A 371 2.01 1.00 -15.20
N ALA A 372 2.90 1.88 -14.72
CA ALA A 372 2.52 3.03 -13.92
C ALA A 372 1.61 3.99 -14.71
N THR A 373 1.96 4.29 -15.95
CA THR A 373 1.20 5.22 -16.80
C THR A 373 -0.16 4.65 -17.19
N VAL A 374 -0.21 3.39 -17.63
CA VAL A 374 -1.46 2.72 -18.03
C VAL A 374 -2.41 2.60 -16.84
N SER A 375 -1.91 2.18 -15.68
CA SER A 375 -2.71 2.04 -14.46
C SER A 375 -3.20 3.39 -13.93
N LEU A 376 -2.38 4.43 -14.03
CA LEU A 376 -2.76 5.79 -13.65
C LEU A 376 -3.88 6.33 -14.57
N ILE A 377 -3.77 6.11 -15.88
CA ILE A 377 -4.85 6.48 -16.81
C ILE A 377 -6.11 5.70 -16.46
N ALA A 378 -6.02 4.39 -16.23
CA ALA A 378 -7.16 3.55 -15.90
C ALA A 378 -7.90 4.03 -14.63
N ILE A 379 -7.19 4.31 -13.53
CA ILE A 379 -7.83 4.77 -12.28
C ILE A 379 -8.47 6.16 -12.42
N LEU A 380 -7.87 7.05 -13.23
CA LEU A 380 -8.44 8.38 -13.51
C LEU A 380 -9.71 8.25 -14.36
N LEU A 381 -9.72 7.39 -15.38
CA LEU A 381 -10.90 7.12 -16.18
C LEU A 381 -12.01 6.45 -15.34
N PHE A 382 -11.66 5.54 -14.44
CA PHE A 382 -12.59 4.95 -13.48
C PHE A 382 -13.25 6.01 -12.60
N SER A 383 -12.44 6.90 -12.04
CA SER A 383 -12.90 8.01 -11.20
C SER A 383 -13.83 8.93 -11.99
N ALA A 384 -13.43 9.31 -13.21
CA ALA A 384 -14.26 10.14 -14.10
C ALA A 384 -15.60 9.48 -14.46
N ALA A 385 -15.58 8.19 -14.78
CA ALA A 385 -16.78 7.44 -15.15
C ALA A 385 -17.76 7.31 -13.98
N THR A 386 -17.28 6.94 -12.80
CA THR A 386 -18.10 6.78 -11.58
C THR A 386 -18.58 8.12 -11.00
N MET A 387 -17.92 9.23 -11.36
CA MET A 387 -18.36 10.58 -11.04
C MET A 387 -19.24 11.21 -12.13
N ASN A 388 -19.50 10.49 -13.22
CA ASN A 388 -20.26 10.97 -14.39
C ASN A 388 -19.73 12.30 -14.97
N TRP A 389 -18.42 12.51 -14.89
CA TRP A 389 -17.75 13.72 -15.34
C TRP A 389 -16.32 13.42 -15.76
N PHE A 390 -15.95 13.77 -16.99
CA PHE A 390 -14.58 13.64 -17.48
C PHE A 390 -14.02 15.00 -17.92
N VAL A 391 -14.33 15.44 -19.13
CA VAL A 391 -14.09 16.82 -19.60
C VAL A 391 -15.34 17.68 -19.37
N THR A 392 -16.51 17.08 -19.62
CA THR A 392 -17.83 17.65 -19.34
C THR A 392 -18.69 16.58 -18.67
N LYS A 393 -19.91 16.96 -18.28
CA LYS A 393 -20.91 15.99 -17.81
C LYS A 393 -21.05 14.85 -18.84
N SER A 394 -20.74 13.63 -18.40
CA SER A 394 -20.78 12.44 -19.25
C SER A 394 -22.22 12.00 -19.50
N ARG A 395 -22.45 11.45 -20.70
CA ARG A 395 -23.68 10.67 -20.96
C ARG A 395 -23.51 9.27 -20.37
N LEU A 396 -24.62 8.59 -20.05
CA LEU A 396 -24.56 7.24 -19.48
C LEU A 396 -23.74 6.26 -20.34
N TRP A 397 -23.88 6.32 -21.67
CA TRP A 397 -23.10 5.47 -22.58
C TRP A 397 -21.61 5.87 -22.63
N GLU A 398 -21.26 7.14 -22.40
CA GLU A 398 -19.86 7.57 -22.30
C GLU A 398 -19.25 7.05 -21.00
N SER A 399 -19.99 7.13 -19.90
CA SER A 399 -19.56 6.55 -18.62
C SER A 399 -19.42 5.03 -18.73
N ALA A 400 -20.34 4.33 -19.40
CA ALA A 400 -20.23 2.91 -19.69
C ALA A 400 -19.01 2.58 -20.57
N ALA A 401 -18.76 3.36 -21.63
CA ALA A 401 -17.58 3.21 -22.48
C ALA A 401 -16.28 3.45 -21.68
N LEU A 402 -16.23 4.46 -20.82
CA LEU A 402 -15.08 4.74 -19.95
C LEU A 402 -14.83 3.60 -18.94
N LEU A 403 -15.89 2.99 -18.39
CA LEU A 403 -15.76 1.80 -17.54
C LEU A 403 -15.21 0.60 -18.31
N LEU A 404 -15.68 0.37 -19.54
CA LEU A 404 -15.16 -0.71 -20.40
C LEU A 404 -13.69 -0.47 -20.78
N ILE A 405 -13.34 0.77 -21.14
CA ILE A 405 -11.96 1.19 -21.40
C ILE A 405 -11.09 0.94 -20.17
N CYS A 406 -11.53 1.38 -19.00
CA CYS A 406 -10.85 1.15 -17.73
C CYS A 406 -10.61 -0.34 -17.47
N PHE A 407 -11.63 -1.17 -17.64
CA PHE A 407 -11.51 -2.63 -17.50
C PHE A 407 -10.45 -3.20 -18.44
N THR A 408 -10.45 -2.78 -19.71
CA THR A 408 -9.47 -3.23 -20.72
C THR A 408 -8.04 -2.76 -20.39
N LEU A 409 -7.87 -1.56 -19.82
CA LEU A 409 -6.55 -1.06 -19.41
C LEU A 409 -6.02 -1.80 -18.17
N PHE A 410 -6.88 -2.13 -17.21
CA PHE A 410 -6.49 -2.83 -15.99
C PHE A 410 -6.27 -4.33 -16.20
N ARG A 411 -7.08 -4.96 -17.06
CA ARG A 411 -7.06 -6.40 -17.30
C ARG A 411 -7.05 -6.72 -18.81
N PRO A 412 -6.00 -6.29 -19.56
CA PRO A 412 -5.88 -6.62 -20.97
C PRO A 412 -5.81 -8.13 -21.20
N ASP A 413 -5.22 -8.86 -20.24
CA ASP A 413 -5.06 -10.32 -20.29
C ASP A 413 -6.40 -11.05 -20.39
N TRP A 414 -7.50 -10.48 -19.88
CA TRP A 414 -8.82 -11.11 -19.99
C TRP A 414 -9.23 -11.30 -21.45
N TRP A 415 -8.95 -10.31 -22.31
CA TRP A 415 -9.24 -10.41 -23.74
C TRP A 415 -8.30 -11.37 -24.45
N LEU A 416 -7.03 -11.39 -24.06
CA LEU A 416 -6.02 -12.30 -24.63
C LEU A 416 -6.32 -13.75 -24.27
N ASN A 417 -6.77 -14.01 -23.04
CA ASN A 417 -7.10 -15.34 -22.53
C ASN A 417 -8.27 -15.99 -23.26
N GLN A 418 -9.15 -15.21 -23.91
CA GLN A 418 -10.20 -15.75 -24.77
C GLN A 418 -9.69 -16.27 -26.11
N VAL A 419 -8.48 -15.84 -26.51
CA VAL A 419 -7.87 -16.18 -27.80
C VAL A 419 -6.79 -17.24 -27.61
N SER A 420 -5.96 -17.12 -26.57
CA SER A 420 -4.87 -18.05 -26.25
C SER A 420 -4.77 -18.26 -24.74
N PRO A 421 -4.59 -19.49 -24.25
CA PRO A 421 -4.47 -19.76 -22.82
C PRO A 421 -3.28 -19.00 -22.20
N PRO A 422 -3.37 -18.54 -20.93
CA PRO A 422 -2.30 -17.78 -20.28
C PRO A 422 -1.09 -18.62 -19.89
N TYR A 423 -1.32 -19.92 -19.64
CA TYR A 423 -0.31 -20.86 -19.19
C TYR A 423 -0.37 -22.14 -20.00
N GLU A 424 0.80 -22.71 -20.23
CA GLU A 424 0.98 -24.07 -20.72
C GLU A 424 1.38 -24.95 -19.53
N GLU A 425 0.66 -26.06 -19.34
CA GLU A 425 0.96 -27.03 -18.29
C GLU A 425 2.08 -27.97 -18.76
N LEU A 426 3.26 -27.85 -18.16
CA LEU A 426 4.39 -28.74 -18.37
C LEU A 426 4.37 -29.89 -17.35
N PRO A 427 4.86 -31.10 -17.71
CA PRO A 427 4.91 -32.24 -16.79
C PRO A 427 5.73 -31.95 -15.54
N ALA A 428 5.40 -32.63 -14.44
CA ALA A 428 6.15 -32.56 -13.17
C ALA A 428 7.66 -32.79 -13.33
N SER A 429 8.09 -33.63 -14.28
CA SER A 429 9.51 -33.90 -14.55
C SER A 429 10.32 -32.65 -14.93
N GLU A 430 9.66 -31.62 -15.48
CA GLU A 430 10.28 -30.33 -15.80
C GLU A 430 10.30 -29.35 -14.62
N PHE A 431 9.78 -29.73 -13.45
CA PHE A 431 9.70 -28.79 -12.33
C PHE A 431 11.05 -28.35 -11.81
N LEU A 432 11.98 -29.27 -11.56
CA LEU A 432 13.31 -28.91 -11.07
C LEU A 432 14.10 -28.10 -12.11
N SER A 433 13.91 -28.37 -13.41
CA SER A 433 14.53 -27.59 -14.47
C SER A 433 13.91 -26.19 -14.59
N ALA A 434 12.59 -26.05 -14.44
CA ALA A 434 11.91 -24.76 -14.38
C ALA A 434 12.36 -23.93 -13.16
N VAL A 435 12.52 -24.56 -11.99
CA VAL A 435 13.11 -23.92 -10.80
C VAL A 435 14.54 -23.46 -11.07
N ALA A 436 15.35 -24.24 -11.80
CA ALA A 436 16.71 -23.84 -12.17
C ALA A 436 16.74 -22.61 -13.11
N GLN A 437 15.84 -22.59 -14.09
CA GLN A 437 15.80 -21.55 -15.14
C GLN A 437 15.15 -20.24 -14.68
N THR A 438 14.39 -20.27 -13.59
CA THR A 438 13.72 -19.07 -13.09
C THR A 438 14.78 -18.05 -12.60
N PRO A 439 14.72 -16.78 -13.04
CA PRO A 439 15.67 -15.74 -12.62
C PRO A 439 15.74 -15.52 -11.10
N ALA A 440 16.75 -14.79 -10.64
CA ALA A 440 16.85 -14.34 -9.25
C ALA A 440 15.58 -13.58 -8.84
N ASN A 441 15.00 -13.92 -7.68
CA ASN A 441 13.74 -13.31 -7.19
C ASN A 441 12.54 -13.49 -8.13
N GLY A 442 12.66 -14.38 -9.12
CA GLY A 442 11.56 -14.79 -9.99
C GLY A 442 10.54 -15.64 -9.24
N ARG A 443 9.36 -15.82 -9.83
CA ARG A 443 8.27 -16.59 -9.22
C ARG A 443 7.92 -17.76 -10.12
N ILE A 444 7.68 -18.92 -9.52
CA ILE A 444 7.23 -20.13 -10.22
C ILE A 444 5.78 -20.43 -9.84
N ASN A 445 5.02 -20.84 -10.86
CA ASN A 445 3.65 -21.31 -10.72
C ASN A 445 3.63 -22.82 -10.98
N PHE A 446 3.01 -23.58 -10.10
CA PHE A 446 2.87 -25.02 -10.27
C PHE A 446 1.61 -25.53 -9.59
N VAL A 447 1.18 -26.72 -10.02
CA VAL A 447 -0.02 -27.39 -9.54
C VAL A 447 0.40 -28.52 -8.63
N VAL A 448 -0.22 -28.57 -7.46
CA VAL A 448 -0.08 -29.66 -6.51
C VAL A 448 -1.42 -30.37 -6.34
N GLU A 449 -1.36 -31.69 -6.16
CA GLU A 449 -2.50 -32.53 -5.83
C GLU A 449 -2.18 -33.36 -4.59
N GLY A 450 -3.18 -33.60 -3.76
CA GLY A 450 -3.02 -34.49 -2.63
C GLY A 450 -4.25 -34.51 -1.75
N VAL A 451 -4.14 -35.21 -0.63
CA VAL A 451 -5.22 -35.35 0.34
C VAL A 451 -4.98 -34.36 1.46
N ASP A 452 -5.97 -33.51 1.74
CA ASP A 452 -5.89 -32.55 2.83
C ASP A 452 -6.05 -33.21 4.22
N LEU A 453 -6.02 -32.40 5.28
CA LEU A 453 -6.16 -32.89 6.66
C LEU A 453 -7.51 -33.57 6.94
N MET A 454 -8.53 -33.33 6.12
CA MET A 454 -9.87 -33.89 6.27
C MET A 454 -10.09 -35.15 5.42
N GLY A 455 -9.11 -35.53 4.61
CA GLY A 455 -9.24 -36.68 3.72
C GLY A 455 -9.85 -36.33 2.36
N GLU A 456 -9.96 -35.05 2.00
CA GLU A 456 -10.48 -34.62 0.71
C GLU A 456 -9.37 -34.43 -0.32
N ASP A 457 -9.63 -34.84 -1.56
CA ASP A 457 -8.71 -34.63 -2.68
C ASP A 457 -8.72 -33.16 -3.08
N VAL A 458 -7.57 -32.50 -2.97
CA VAL A 458 -7.39 -31.09 -3.30
C VAL A 458 -6.39 -30.91 -4.43
N ARG A 459 -6.77 -30.12 -5.45
CA ARG A 459 -5.88 -29.61 -6.50
C ARG A 459 -5.68 -28.12 -6.29
N LYS A 460 -4.44 -27.69 -6.05
CA LYS A 460 -4.11 -26.28 -5.78
C LYS A 460 -3.07 -25.77 -6.77
N THR A 461 -3.31 -24.57 -7.31
CA THR A 461 -2.32 -23.83 -8.10
C THR A 461 -1.63 -22.80 -7.21
N VAL A 462 -0.33 -22.95 -7.00
CA VAL A 462 0.43 -22.12 -6.06
C VAL A 462 1.44 -21.22 -6.75
N ASN A 463 1.73 -20.08 -6.12
CA ASN A 463 2.70 -19.09 -6.58
C ASN A 463 3.82 -18.90 -5.56
N VAL A 464 5.05 -19.20 -5.96
CA VAL A 464 6.18 -19.25 -5.04
C VAL A 464 7.31 -18.34 -5.53
N PRO A 465 7.81 -17.41 -4.69
CA PRO A 465 9.02 -16.65 -4.98
C PRO A 465 10.24 -17.54 -4.78
N LEU A 466 11.16 -17.54 -5.73
CA LEU A 466 12.44 -18.22 -5.62
C LEU A 466 13.51 -17.19 -5.28
N GLY A 467 14.38 -17.50 -4.32
CA GLY A 467 15.50 -16.63 -3.94
C GLY A 467 16.59 -16.56 -5.00
N GLU A 468 17.81 -16.30 -4.56
CA GLU A 468 18.99 -16.22 -5.43
C GLU A 468 19.17 -17.47 -6.31
N PRO A 469 19.77 -17.32 -7.51
CA PRO A 469 20.05 -18.45 -8.39
C PRO A 469 21.02 -19.42 -7.70
N GLY A 470 20.69 -20.71 -7.77
CA GLY A 470 21.43 -21.76 -7.08
C GLY A 470 20.88 -23.13 -7.44
N GLU A 471 21.28 -24.16 -6.68
CA GLU A 471 20.75 -25.52 -6.89
C GLU A 471 19.23 -25.53 -6.66
N PRO A 472 18.41 -26.14 -7.55
CA PRO A 472 16.95 -26.10 -7.44
C PRO A 472 16.40 -26.51 -6.07
N LEU A 473 16.96 -27.58 -5.48
CA LEU A 473 16.54 -28.07 -4.18
C LEU A 473 16.91 -27.10 -3.05
N GLU A 474 18.05 -26.41 -3.12
CA GLU A 474 18.42 -25.38 -2.14
C GLU A 474 17.50 -24.17 -2.22
N ARG A 475 17.14 -23.75 -3.44
CA ARG A 475 16.17 -22.65 -3.64
C ARG A 475 14.81 -22.97 -3.03
N LEU A 476 14.36 -24.22 -3.18
CA LEU A 476 13.12 -24.72 -2.58
C LEU A 476 13.24 -24.87 -1.06
N ARG A 477 14.39 -25.28 -0.52
CA ARG A 477 14.61 -25.26 0.93
C ARG A 477 14.58 -23.85 1.50
N GLY A 478 15.05 -22.85 0.76
CA GLY A 478 15.02 -21.45 1.19
C GLY A 478 13.61 -20.90 1.45
N ILE A 479 12.59 -21.46 0.81
CA ILE A 479 11.17 -21.14 1.04
C ILE A 479 10.50 -22.11 2.03
N GLY A 480 11.27 -23.04 2.61
CA GLY A 480 10.83 -24.08 3.53
C GLY A 480 10.18 -25.29 2.87
N LEU A 481 10.48 -25.56 1.60
CA LEU A 481 9.92 -26.68 0.84
C LEU A 481 11.00 -27.73 0.56
N THR A 482 10.78 -28.96 1.02
CA THR A 482 11.62 -30.10 0.65
C THR A 482 10.81 -31.03 -0.24
N ILE A 483 11.34 -31.29 -1.43
CA ILE A 483 10.74 -32.21 -2.40
C ILE A 483 11.64 -33.41 -2.55
N THR A 484 11.02 -34.58 -2.63
CA THR A 484 11.70 -35.84 -2.91
C THR A 484 11.17 -36.40 -4.22
N GLN A 485 12.09 -36.79 -5.09
CA GLN A 485 11.76 -37.43 -6.35
C GLN A 485 11.68 -38.95 -6.13
N ALA A 486 10.53 -39.53 -6.43
CA ALA A 486 10.28 -40.97 -6.37
C ALA A 486 9.86 -41.46 -7.76
N GLY A 487 10.85 -41.80 -8.60
CA GLY A 487 10.62 -42.10 -10.02
C GLY A 487 10.25 -40.83 -10.80
N ASP A 488 9.10 -40.86 -11.49
CA ASP A 488 8.56 -39.71 -12.23
C ASP A 488 7.70 -38.76 -11.36
N ALA A 489 7.38 -39.18 -10.12
CA ALA A 489 6.61 -38.37 -9.18
C ALA A 489 7.52 -37.47 -8.34
N LEU A 490 7.09 -36.22 -8.15
CA LEU A 490 7.72 -35.26 -7.25
C LEU A 490 6.79 -35.02 -6.06
N MET A 491 7.16 -35.52 -4.89
CA MET A 491 6.35 -35.41 -3.69
C MET A 491 6.96 -34.41 -2.70
N ILE A 492 6.12 -33.59 -2.09
CA ILE A 492 6.50 -32.71 -0.99
C ILE A 492 6.72 -33.56 0.26
N SER A 493 7.98 -33.73 0.67
CA SER A 493 8.36 -34.58 1.80
C SER A 493 8.45 -33.84 3.13
N ASN A 494 8.73 -32.53 3.10
CA ASN A 494 8.71 -31.69 4.29
C ASN A 494 8.33 -30.24 3.96
N VAL A 495 7.60 -29.60 4.86
CA VAL A 495 7.27 -28.17 4.82
C VAL A 495 7.63 -27.56 6.17
N ASP A 496 8.59 -26.64 6.19
CA ASP A 496 9.08 -26.06 7.44
C ASP A 496 8.02 -25.20 8.14
N PHE A 497 7.98 -25.28 9.46
CA PHE A 497 7.01 -24.52 10.25
C PHE A 497 7.23 -23.01 10.10
N GLY A 498 6.15 -22.27 9.87
CA GLY A 498 6.20 -20.81 9.71
C GLY A 498 6.84 -20.31 8.41
N SER A 499 7.23 -21.22 7.50
CA SER A 499 7.82 -20.90 6.20
C SER A 499 6.83 -20.27 5.22
N TYR A 500 7.35 -19.70 4.12
CA TYR A 500 6.50 -19.17 3.05
C TYR A 500 5.64 -20.28 2.42
N ALA A 501 6.22 -21.46 2.18
CA ALA A 501 5.52 -22.63 1.64
C ALA A 501 4.32 -23.03 2.52
N LYS A 502 4.49 -23.06 3.85
CA LYS A 502 3.37 -23.36 4.76
C LYS A 502 2.28 -22.30 4.72
N ARG A 503 2.63 -21.01 4.59
CA ARG A 503 1.67 -19.88 4.57
C ARG A 503 0.81 -19.82 3.32
N ILE A 504 1.28 -20.39 2.22
CA ILE A 504 0.50 -20.49 0.97
C ILE A 504 -0.33 -21.79 0.89
N GLY A 505 -0.41 -22.56 1.97
CA GLY A 505 -1.25 -23.76 2.05
C GLY A 505 -0.66 -25.01 1.41
N LEU A 506 0.67 -25.12 1.31
CA LEU A 506 1.35 -26.37 0.95
C LEU A 506 1.51 -27.28 2.17
N ASP A 507 1.24 -28.57 1.97
CA ASP A 507 1.35 -29.60 3.00
C ASP A 507 2.20 -30.79 2.55
N VAL A 508 2.66 -31.55 3.54
CA VAL A 508 3.43 -32.78 3.33
C VAL A 508 2.54 -33.85 2.72
N GLY A 509 3.06 -34.57 1.73
CA GLY A 509 2.33 -35.61 1.01
C GLY A 509 1.60 -35.13 -0.24
N TYR A 510 1.66 -33.84 -0.56
CA TYR A 510 1.18 -33.35 -1.85
C TYR A 510 2.18 -33.69 -2.96
N ASP A 511 1.66 -34.11 -4.11
CA ASP A 511 2.39 -34.37 -5.33
C ASP A 511 2.39 -33.12 -6.22
N VAL A 512 3.55 -32.76 -6.76
CA VAL A 512 3.68 -31.75 -7.81
C VAL A 512 3.31 -32.43 -9.13
N VAL A 513 2.21 -32.01 -9.73
CA VAL A 513 1.64 -32.66 -10.93
C VAL A 513 2.02 -31.92 -12.22
N ALA A 514 2.06 -30.59 -12.16
CA ALA A 514 2.36 -29.77 -13.33
C ALA A 514 3.07 -28.47 -12.97
N VAL A 515 3.83 -27.93 -13.93
CA VAL A 515 4.42 -26.59 -13.85
C VAL A 515 3.77 -25.68 -14.87
N LEU A 516 3.36 -24.49 -14.45
CA LEU A 516 2.71 -23.53 -15.31
C LEU A 516 3.75 -22.58 -15.92
N ARG A 517 4.07 -22.78 -17.19
CA ARG A 517 4.87 -21.84 -17.97
C ARG A 517 3.97 -20.83 -18.64
N LYS A 518 4.37 -19.54 -18.65
CA LYS A 518 3.63 -18.52 -19.38
C LYS A 518 3.65 -18.84 -20.88
N ALA A 519 2.48 -18.95 -21.49
CA ALA A 519 2.34 -19.26 -22.91
C ALA A 519 2.68 -18.05 -23.80
N ASP A 520 3.04 -18.30 -25.06
CA ASP A 520 3.27 -17.26 -26.06
C ASP A 520 1.92 -16.64 -26.47
N GLN A 521 1.54 -15.54 -25.80
CA GLN A 521 0.32 -14.79 -26.09
C GLN A 521 0.59 -13.58 -26.99
N PRO A 522 -0.43 -13.13 -27.76
CA PRO A 522 -0.36 -11.85 -28.47
C PRO A 522 -0.06 -10.70 -27.51
N SER A 523 0.62 -9.66 -28.02
CA SER A 523 1.03 -8.54 -27.18
C SER A 523 -0.16 -7.82 -26.53
N SER A 524 -0.06 -7.58 -25.22
CA SER A 524 -1.01 -6.77 -24.44
C SER A 524 -1.12 -5.32 -24.92
N LEU A 525 -0.20 -4.86 -25.78
CA LEU A 525 -0.26 -3.55 -26.41
C LEU A 525 -1.49 -3.37 -27.32
N ILE A 526 -2.03 -4.45 -27.89
CA ILE A 526 -3.19 -4.38 -28.79
C ILE A 526 -4.45 -3.90 -28.04
N PRO A 527 -4.94 -4.60 -26.99
CA PRO A 527 -6.12 -4.14 -26.25
C PRO A 527 -5.90 -2.78 -25.58
N ILE A 528 -4.69 -2.52 -25.08
CA ILE A 528 -4.35 -1.22 -24.46
C ILE A 528 -4.41 -0.10 -25.50
N GLY A 529 -3.82 -0.28 -26.69
CA GLY A 529 -3.82 0.70 -27.76
C GLY A 529 -5.23 1.05 -28.24
N LEU A 530 -6.10 0.04 -28.38
CA LEU A 530 -7.51 0.23 -28.71
C LEU A 530 -8.26 1.01 -27.62
N ALA A 531 -8.02 0.70 -26.34
CA ALA A 531 -8.63 1.40 -25.21
C ALA A 531 -8.18 2.87 -25.13
N LEU A 532 -6.89 3.17 -25.38
CA LEU A 532 -6.38 4.53 -25.42
C LEU A 532 -6.96 5.33 -26.60
N ALA A 533 -7.07 4.72 -27.78
CA ALA A 533 -7.72 5.35 -28.94
C ALA A 533 -9.21 5.64 -28.66
N ALA A 534 -9.93 4.71 -28.03
CA ALA A 534 -11.31 4.90 -27.62
C ALA A 534 -11.45 6.04 -26.58
N THR A 535 -10.49 6.15 -25.65
CA THR A 535 -10.43 7.26 -24.68
C THR A 535 -10.34 8.61 -25.39
N ALA A 536 -9.45 8.73 -26.38
CA ALA A 536 -9.30 9.94 -27.18
C ALA A 536 -10.59 10.26 -27.97
N GLY A 537 -11.29 9.24 -28.48
CA GLY A 537 -12.59 9.39 -29.13
C GLY A 537 -13.66 9.98 -28.19
N VAL A 538 -13.81 9.42 -26.98
CA VAL A 538 -14.74 9.94 -25.97
C VAL A 538 -14.36 11.37 -25.57
N ALA A 539 -13.09 11.62 -25.30
CA ALA A 539 -12.59 12.96 -24.98
C ALA A 539 -12.92 13.97 -26.08
N GLY A 540 -12.67 13.63 -27.35
CA GLY A 540 -12.95 14.48 -28.50
C GLY A 540 -14.44 14.84 -28.63
N LEU A 541 -15.33 13.87 -28.41
CA LEU A 541 -16.77 14.11 -28.38
C LEU A 541 -17.17 15.05 -27.24
N GLN A 542 -16.57 14.91 -26.06
CA GLN A 542 -16.83 15.80 -24.93
C GLN A 542 -16.29 17.22 -25.14
N PHE A 543 -15.06 17.37 -25.66
CA PHE A 543 -14.48 18.66 -25.99
C PHE A 543 -15.29 19.41 -27.06
N ALA A 544 -15.78 18.72 -28.09
CA ALA A 544 -16.64 19.31 -29.11
C ALA A 544 -17.96 19.86 -28.50
N ARG A 545 -18.50 19.19 -27.48
CA ARG A 545 -19.68 19.69 -26.74
C ARG A 545 -19.36 20.84 -25.80
N ALA A 546 -18.23 20.78 -25.11
CA ALA A 546 -17.77 21.85 -24.22
C ALA A 546 -17.66 23.18 -24.98
N ARG A 547 -17.01 23.16 -26.15
CA ARG A 547 -16.87 24.34 -27.02
C ARG A 547 -18.23 24.89 -27.48
N LYS A 548 -19.14 24.02 -27.92
CA LYS A 548 -20.51 24.46 -28.29
C LYS A 548 -21.28 25.11 -27.14
N GLN A 549 -20.99 24.73 -25.89
CA GLN A 549 -21.62 25.33 -24.71
C GLN A 549 -20.97 26.67 -24.31
N SER A 550 -19.64 26.82 -24.47
CA SER A 550 -18.97 28.11 -24.26
C SER A 550 -19.41 29.13 -25.30
N ASP A 551 -19.43 28.74 -26.57
CA ASP A 551 -19.81 29.64 -27.67
C ASP A 551 -21.26 30.12 -27.53
N ARG A 552 -22.17 29.26 -27.02
CA ARG A 552 -23.56 29.65 -26.69
C ARG A 552 -23.66 30.60 -25.49
N LYS A 553 -22.75 30.51 -24.51
CA LYS A 553 -22.71 31.44 -23.37
C LYS A 553 -22.18 32.82 -23.78
N GLU A 554 -21.24 32.86 -24.73
CA GLU A 554 -20.70 34.14 -25.26
C GLU A 554 -21.63 34.82 -26.27
N THR A 555 -22.48 34.07 -26.98
CA THR A 555 -23.42 34.60 -27.99
C THR A 555 -24.86 34.80 -27.48
N GLY A 556 -25.16 34.41 -26.25
CA GLY A 556 -26.46 34.67 -25.61
C GLY A 556 -26.59 36.12 -25.16
N PRO A 557 -27.79 36.74 -25.19
CA PRO A 557 -27.95 38.10 -24.70
C PRO A 557 -27.54 38.15 -23.22
N ALA A 558 -26.61 39.05 -22.89
CA ALA A 558 -26.27 39.35 -21.51
C ALA A 558 -27.58 39.67 -20.76
N ARG A 559 -27.91 38.83 -19.78
CA ARG A 559 -29.02 39.05 -18.86
C ARG A 559 -28.47 39.33 -17.48
#